data_AF-A0A6M5YRQ5-F1
#
_entry.id   AF-A0A6M5YRQ5-F1
#
_cell.length_a   1.000
_cell.length_b   1.000
_cell.length_c   1.000
_cell.angle_alpha   90.00
_cell.angle_beta   90.00
_cell.angle_gamma   90.00
#
_symmetry.space_group_name_H-M   'P 1'
#
loop_
_entity.id
_entity.type
_entity.pdbx_description
1 polymer ?
#
loop_
_entity_poly.entity_id
_entity_poly.type
_entity_poly.pdbx_seq_one_letter_code
_entity_poly.pdbx_strand_id
1 'polypeptide(L)'
;MKVLAWFVAASALLVAGSTHAQDKKSDPKLTVENLEQGFGLKMKSVAYNAPKPPPKTRTLVSGDKPADKTDIVITFEFTKGVTDVRQLLWLHESFAPSAGVPFAFNQLPLIFHFFDEDNVCIEKAVISSIEGDLSGIKGEAFRIILSGPTEVFKRAKRIEARYYLPPPKLDP
;
A
#
# COMPACT_ATOMS: atom_id res chain seq x y z
N MET A 1 11.58 -30.87 -52.14
CA MET A 1 10.40 -31.76 -52.02
C MET A 1 10.82 -33.04 -51.34
N LYS A 2 10.34 -33.29 -50.12
CA LYS A 2 10.19 -34.61 -49.47
C LYS A 2 9.27 -34.39 -48.27
N VAL A 3 8.07 -34.92 -48.38
CA VAL A 3 7.02 -34.97 -47.36
C VAL A 3 7.21 -36.28 -46.61
N LEU A 4 7.12 -36.28 -45.27
CA LEU A 4 6.54 -37.42 -44.54
C LEU A 4 6.15 -37.03 -43.09
N ALA A 5 4.86 -37.18 -42.81
CA ALA A 5 4.24 -37.26 -41.48
C ALA A 5 4.79 -38.50 -40.70
N TRP A 6 4.58 -38.69 -39.40
CA TRP A 6 3.40 -39.23 -38.69
C TRP A 6 3.71 -39.08 -37.18
N PHE A 7 2.88 -38.44 -36.33
CA PHE A 7 1.71 -38.90 -35.56
C PHE A 7 1.93 -39.89 -34.38
N VAL A 8 1.45 -39.43 -33.21
CA VAL A 8 0.91 -40.11 -32.00
C VAL A 8 1.85 -40.80 -31.00
N ALA A 9 1.90 -40.26 -29.77
CA ALA A 9 1.50 -40.97 -28.54
C ALA A 9 1.23 -39.99 -27.39
N ALA A 10 -0.05 -39.85 -27.04
CA ALA A 10 -0.52 -39.13 -25.88
C ALA A 10 -0.39 -40.03 -24.63
N SER A 11 0.30 -39.55 -23.61
CA SER A 11 0.23 -40.08 -22.24
C SER A 11 0.06 -38.92 -21.28
N ALA A 12 -1.16 -38.40 -21.22
CA ALA A 12 -1.59 -37.50 -20.14
C ALA A 12 -1.90 -38.36 -18.91
N LEU A 13 -0.93 -38.50 -18.01
CA LEU A 13 -1.18 -38.94 -16.64
C LEU A 13 -1.91 -37.81 -15.92
N LEU A 14 -3.24 -37.89 -15.87
CA LEU A 14 -4.07 -37.12 -14.96
C LEU A 14 -3.81 -37.61 -13.54
N VAL A 15 -2.80 -37.04 -12.88
CA VAL A 15 -2.72 -37.08 -11.42
C VAL A 15 -3.82 -36.15 -10.91
N ALA A 16 -4.94 -36.74 -10.51
CA ALA A 16 -5.98 -36.08 -9.73
C ALA A 16 -5.45 -35.80 -8.32
N GLY A 17 -4.53 -34.82 -8.23
CA GLY A 17 -4.24 -34.15 -6.98
C GLY A 17 -5.42 -33.23 -6.69
N SER A 18 -6.20 -33.56 -5.67
CA SER A 18 -7.16 -32.65 -5.06
C SER A 18 -6.37 -31.46 -4.50
N THR A 19 -6.08 -30.48 -5.34
CA THR A 19 -5.75 -29.14 -4.88
C THR A 19 -7.01 -28.64 -4.19
N HIS A 20 -7.01 -28.72 -2.86
CA HIS A 20 -7.75 -27.77 -2.05
C HIS A 20 -7.47 -26.41 -2.67
N ALA A 21 -8.46 -25.87 -3.37
CA ALA A 21 -8.48 -24.49 -3.77
C ALA A 21 -8.46 -23.70 -2.46
N GLN A 22 -7.25 -23.38 -2.02
CA GLN A 22 -7.04 -22.25 -1.13
C GLN A 22 -7.69 -21.10 -1.87
N ASP A 23 -8.84 -20.64 -1.39
CA ASP A 23 -9.40 -19.37 -1.79
C ASP A 23 -8.25 -18.37 -1.69
N LYS A 24 -7.67 -18.02 -2.84
CA LYS A 24 -6.71 -16.94 -2.95
C LYS A 24 -7.52 -15.70 -2.65
N LYS A 25 -7.59 -15.35 -1.37
CA LYS A 25 -8.10 -14.07 -0.90
C LYS A 25 -7.30 -13.03 -1.67
N SER A 26 -7.93 -12.45 -2.69
CA SER A 26 -7.27 -11.54 -3.60
C SER A 26 -6.76 -10.37 -2.78
N ASP A 27 -5.45 -10.19 -2.69
CA ASP A 27 -4.88 -9.03 -2.02
C ASP A 27 -5.45 -7.75 -2.64
N PRO A 28 -5.75 -6.72 -1.83
CA PRO A 28 -6.28 -5.46 -2.34
C PRO A 28 -5.40 -4.88 -3.44
N LYS A 29 -6.02 -4.49 -4.56
CA LYS A 29 -5.35 -3.80 -5.66
C LYS A 29 -5.07 -2.34 -5.25
N LEU A 30 -3.91 -2.09 -4.67
CA LEU A 30 -3.46 -0.72 -4.39
C LEU A 30 -3.18 0.00 -5.73
N THR A 31 -3.88 1.10 -5.97
CA THR A 31 -3.71 1.94 -7.15
C THR A 31 -3.19 3.29 -6.70
N VAL A 32 -1.92 3.57 -6.98
CA VAL A 32 -1.27 4.81 -6.56
C VAL A 32 -1.25 5.75 -7.76
N GLU A 33 -2.34 6.46 -7.99
CA GLU A 33 -2.38 7.51 -9.00
C GLU A 33 -1.64 8.76 -8.47
N ASN A 34 -1.02 9.54 -9.35
CA ASN A 34 -0.33 10.82 -9.09
C ASN A 34 1.06 10.78 -8.41
N LEU A 35 1.41 9.76 -7.62
CA LEU A 35 2.77 9.70 -7.01
C LEU A 35 3.88 9.46 -8.06
N GLU A 36 3.56 8.71 -9.12
CA GLU A 36 4.51 8.45 -10.21
C GLU A 36 4.80 9.71 -11.04
N GLN A 37 3.77 10.51 -11.33
CA GLN A 37 3.94 11.72 -12.14
C GLN A 37 4.70 12.83 -11.41
N GLY A 38 4.39 13.06 -10.12
CA GLY A 38 5.08 14.07 -9.31
C GLY A 38 6.53 13.67 -9.03
N PHE A 39 6.72 12.80 -8.04
CA PHE A 39 8.04 12.46 -7.50
C PHE A 39 8.75 11.34 -8.27
N GLY A 40 8.09 10.69 -9.24
CA GLY A 40 8.64 9.48 -9.85
C GLY A 40 8.65 8.31 -8.88
N LEU A 41 7.60 8.17 -8.06
CA LEU A 41 7.48 7.05 -7.14
C LEU A 41 6.70 5.91 -7.78
N LYS A 42 7.31 4.73 -7.75
CA LYS A 42 6.67 3.46 -8.10
C LYS A 42 6.41 2.67 -6.83
N MET A 43 5.20 2.15 -6.71
CA MET A 43 4.92 1.14 -5.70
C MET A 43 5.59 -0.18 -6.06
N LYS A 44 6.27 -0.80 -5.09
CA LYS A 44 6.95 -2.10 -5.25
C LYS A 44 6.17 -3.24 -4.63
N SER A 45 5.64 -3.06 -3.43
CA SER A 45 4.95 -4.10 -2.69
C SER A 45 4.04 -3.54 -1.62
N VAL A 46 3.06 -4.35 -1.23
CA VAL A 46 2.16 -4.13 -0.10
C VAL A 46 2.24 -5.36 0.78
N ALA A 47 2.47 -5.17 2.08
CA ALA A 47 2.47 -6.23 3.07
C ALA A 47 1.50 -5.90 4.20
N TYR A 48 0.76 -6.91 4.65
CA TYR A 48 -0.15 -6.81 5.78
C TYR A 48 0.52 -7.43 7.00
N ASN A 49 0.87 -6.59 7.96
CA ASN A 49 1.36 -7.06 9.25
C ASN A 49 0.16 -7.27 10.14
N ALA A 50 -0.20 -8.55 10.34
CA ALA A 50 -1.26 -8.95 11.24
C ALA A 50 -1.05 -8.32 12.63
N PRO A 51 -2.14 -8.06 13.39
CA PRO A 51 -2.06 -7.48 14.72
C PRO A 51 -1.07 -8.27 15.57
N LYS A 52 -0.05 -7.60 16.12
CA LYS A 52 0.80 -8.24 17.12
C LYS A 52 -0.08 -8.55 18.33
N PRO A 53 -0.10 -9.80 18.83
CA PRO A 53 -0.87 -10.11 20.02
C PRO A 53 -0.44 -9.16 21.15
N PRO A 54 -1.38 -8.63 21.94
CA PRO A 54 -1.04 -7.70 22.99
C PRO A 54 0.00 -8.35 23.92
N PRO A 55 1.05 -7.61 24.36
CA PRO A 55 1.96 -8.14 25.36
C PRO A 55 1.14 -8.58 26.58
N LYS A 56 1.46 -9.76 27.14
CA LYS A 56 0.73 -10.40 28.26
C LYS A 56 0.74 -9.60 29.59
N THR A 57 1.09 -8.32 29.56
CA THR A 57 1.34 -7.47 30.72
C THR A 57 0.59 -6.13 30.60
N ARG A 58 -0.73 -6.17 30.74
CA ARG A 58 -1.53 -5.26 31.60
C ARG A 58 -3.01 -5.45 31.31
N THR A 59 -3.64 -6.26 32.16
CA THR A 59 -5.08 -6.20 32.39
C THR A 59 -5.33 -4.98 33.30
N LEU A 60 -5.54 -3.81 32.71
CA LEU A 60 -6.18 -2.70 33.41
C LEU A 60 -7.38 -2.24 32.59
N VAL A 61 -8.52 -2.80 32.99
CA VAL A 61 -9.88 -2.25 32.98
C VAL A 61 -10.09 -1.05 32.05
N SER A 62 -10.66 -1.32 30.88
CA SER A 62 -11.55 -0.43 30.14
C SER A 62 -12.42 -1.33 29.27
N GLY A 63 -13.75 -1.20 29.35
CA GLY A 63 -14.74 -2.10 28.72
C GLY A 63 -14.77 -2.05 27.19
N ASP A 64 -13.90 -1.27 26.55
CA ASP A 64 -13.73 -1.23 25.11
C ASP A 64 -12.67 -2.25 24.71
N LYS A 65 -13.08 -3.33 24.05
CA LYS A 65 -12.13 -4.21 23.35
C LYS A 65 -11.29 -3.33 22.43
N PRO A 66 -9.95 -3.30 22.56
CA PRO A 66 -9.13 -2.58 21.61
C PRO A 66 -9.41 -3.20 20.24
N ALA A 67 -9.97 -2.40 19.32
CA ALA A 67 -10.20 -2.87 17.96
C ALA A 67 -8.86 -3.36 17.41
N ASP A 68 -8.82 -4.60 16.92
CA ASP A 68 -7.61 -5.18 16.35
C ASP A 68 -7.08 -4.26 15.25
N LYS A 69 -5.90 -3.67 15.47
CA LYS A 69 -5.24 -2.82 14.48
C LYS A 69 -4.32 -3.68 13.62
N THR A 70 -4.42 -3.49 12.31
CA THR A 70 -3.49 -4.06 11.34
C THR A 70 -2.64 -2.93 10.77
N ASP A 71 -1.38 -3.24 10.51
CA ASP A 71 -0.47 -2.32 9.81
C ASP A 71 -0.35 -2.76 8.36
N ILE A 72 -0.52 -1.82 7.43
CA ILE A 72 -0.14 -1.99 6.03
C ILE A 72 1.20 -1.34 5.83
N VAL A 73 2.17 -2.10 5.33
CA VAL A 73 3.46 -1.60 4.90
C VAL A 73 3.45 -1.48 3.38
N ILE A 74 3.59 -0.26 2.87
CA ILE A 74 3.68 0.03 1.43
C ILE A 74 5.11 0.43 1.14
N THR A 75 5.76 -0.27 0.19
CA THR A 75 7.12 0.03 -0.24
C THR A 75 7.08 0.82 -1.56
N PHE A 76 7.78 1.95 -1.57
CA PHE A 76 7.97 2.79 -2.75
C PHE A 76 9.43 2.78 -3.19
N GLU A 77 9.66 2.92 -4.48
CA GLU A 77 10.98 3.09 -5.11
C GLU A 77 10.97 4.33 -6.00
N PHE A 78 12.03 5.13 -5.94
CA PHE A 78 12.23 6.26 -6.85
C PHE A 78 12.64 5.77 -8.24
N THR A 79 11.81 5.99 -9.26
CA THR A 79 12.09 5.62 -10.66
C THR A 79 12.94 6.67 -11.38
N LYS A 80 12.96 7.90 -10.86
CA LYS A 80 13.80 9.02 -11.31
C LYS A 80 14.40 9.74 -10.10
N GLY A 81 15.46 10.49 -10.30
CA GLY A 81 16.04 11.33 -9.26
C GLY A 81 15.22 12.60 -9.05
N VAL A 82 15.02 13.01 -7.80
CA VAL A 82 14.43 14.30 -7.41
C VAL A 82 15.58 15.25 -7.07
N THR A 83 15.92 16.14 -8.00
CA THR A 83 17.06 17.07 -7.83
C THR A 83 16.64 18.47 -7.38
N ASP A 84 15.38 18.84 -7.57
CA ASP A 84 14.85 20.13 -7.15
C ASP A 84 14.56 20.12 -5.64
N VAL A 85 15.14 21.08 -4.91
CA VAL A 85 15.03 21.17 -3.45
C VAL A 85 13.59 21.41 -3.00
N ARG A 86 12.77 22.15 -3.78
CA ARG A 86 11.37 22.40 -3.44
C ARG A 86 10.53 21.12 -3.60
N GLN A 87 10.82 20.31 -4.62
CA GLN A 87 10.22 18.99 -4.78
C GLN A 87 10.60 18.05 -3.64
N LEU A 88 11.87 18.07 -3.21
CA LEU A 88 12.32 17.25 -2.08
C LEU A 88 11.64 17.67 -0.77
N LEU A 89 11.54 18.98 -0.52
CA LEU A 89 10.80 19.50 0.64
C LEU A 89 9.33 19.07 0.60
N TRP A 90 8.67 19.20 -0.56
CA TRP A 90 7.29 18.77 -0.74
C TRP A 90 7.11 17.26 -0.55
N LEU A 91 8.09 16.45 -0.96
CA LEU A 91 8.11 15.02 -0.68
C LEU A 91 8.12 14.74 0.82
N HIS A 92 9.02 15.38 1.57
CA HIS A 92 9.09 15.24 3.02
C HIS A 92 7.79 15.66 3.71
N GLU A 93 7.21 16.79 3.31
CA GLU A 93 5.92 17.27 3.84
C GLU A 93 4.77 16.31 3.52
N SER A 94 4.73 15.81 2.28
CA SER A 94 3.67 14.89 1.83
C SER A 94 3.68 13.56 2.56
N PHE A 95 4.86 13.09 2.95
CA PHE A 95 5.01 11.79 3.60
C PHE A 95 5.12 11.89 5.13
N ALA A 96 5.13 13.10 5.69
CA ALA A 96 5.29 13.32 7.13
C ALA A 96 4.28 12.50 7.94
N PRO A 97 4.72 11.69 8.93
CA PRO A 97 3.82 10.95 9.79
C PRO A 97 2.92 11.88 10.60
N SER A 98 1.63 11.54 10.70
CA SER A 98 0.69 12.28 11.53
C SER A 98 0.64 11.67 12.93
N ALA A 99 1.45 12.20 13.86
CA ALA A 99 1.53 11.72 15.23
C ALA A 99 0.37 12.24 16.10
N GLY A 100 -0.79 11.58 16.04
CA GLY A 100 -1.84 11.67 17.08
C GLY A 100 -2.53 13.01 17.29
N VAL A 101 -2.21 14.05 16.50
CA VAL A 101 -2.94 15.30 16.50
C VAL A 101 -4.18 15.12 15.62
N PRO A 102 -5.39 15.52 16.05
CA PRO A 102 -6.57 15.54 15.20
C PRO A 102 -6.41 16.66 14.16
N PHE A 103 -5.56 16.43 13.16
CA PHE A 103 -5.54 17.27 11.97
C PHE A 103 -6.87 17.06 11.26
N ALA A 104 -7.50 18.17 10.87
CA ALA A 104 -8.53 18.08 9.88
C ALA A 104 -7.88 17.50 8.60
N PHE A 105 -8.40 16.37 8.10
CA PHE A 105 -7.82 15.65 6.96
C PHE A 105 -7.54 16.54 5.74
N ASN A 106 -8.23 17.68 5.60
CA ASN A 106 -8.00 18.68 4.58
C ASN A 106 -6.66 19.46 4.70
N GLN A 107 -5.89 19.27 5.77
CA GLN A 107 -4.59 19.93 5.97
C GLN A 107 -3.39 19.02 5.70
N LEU A 108 -3.61 17.71 5.55
CA LEU A 108 -2.52 16.78 5.26
C LEU A 108 -2.31 16.69 3.75
N PRO A 109 -1.06 16.80 3.25
CA PRO A 109 -0.84 16.83 1.82
C PRO A 109 -1.20 15.50 1.16
N LEU A 110 -1.04 14.36 1.83
CA LEU A 110 -1.34 13.03 1.28
C LEU A 110 -2.23 12.20 2.21
N ILE A 111 -3.32 11.65 1.65
CA ILE A 111 -4.25 10.75 2.36
C ILE A 111 -4.46 9.48 1.55
N PHE A 112 -4.60 8.36 2.26
CA PHE A 112 -4.89 7.05 1.67
C PHE A 112 -6.37 6.71 1.85
N HIS A 113 -7.12 6.64 0.76
CA HIS A 113 -8.53 6.27 0.76
C HIS A 113 -8.69 4.79 0.45
N PHE A 114 -9.45 4.10 1.29
CA PHE A 114 -9.74 2.68 1.15
C PHE A 114 -11.12 2.52 0.53
N PHE A 115 -11.20 1.78 -0.57
CA PHE A 115 -12.41 1.50 -1.31
C PHE A 115 -12.74 0.02 -1.23
N ASP A 116 -14.02 -0.31 -1.07
CA ASP A 116 -14.53 -1.68 -1.16
C ASP A 116 -14.77 -2.11 -2.63
N GLU A 117 -15.49 -3.21 -2.81
CA GLU A 117 -15.83 -3.77 -4.13
C GLU A 117 -16.82 -2.91 -4.93
N ASP A 118 -17.66 -2.15 -4.25
CA ASP A 118 -18.64 -1.23 -4.84
C ASP A 118 -18.05 0.18 -5.08
N ASN A 119 -16.73 0.31 -4.90
CA ASN A 119 -16.01 1.57 -5.03
C ASN A 119 -16.47 2.67 -4.04
N VAL A 120 -16.97 2.27 -2.86
CA VAL A 120 -17.32 3.19 -1.78
C VAL A 120 -16.10 3.39 -0.88
N CYS A 121 -15.78 4.65 -0.57
CA CYS A 121 -14.70 4.98 0.37
C CYS A 121 -15.11 4.59 1.79
N ILE A 122 -14.53 3.52 2.33
CA ILE A 122 -14.86 2.96 3.65
C ILE A 122 -13.95 3.47 4.77
N GLU A 123 -12.77 4.01 4.45
CA GLU A 123 -11.83 4.55 5.45
C GLU A 123 -10.83 5.53 4.81
N LYS A 124 -10.27 6.41 5.64
CA LYS A 124 -9.13 7.26 5.28
C LYS A 124 -8.00 7.06 6.28
N ALA A 125 -6.82 6.70 5.79
CA ALA A 125 -5.63 6.57 6.62
C ALA A 125 -4.59 7.65 6.30
N VAL A 126 -3.80 7.94 7.31
CA VAL A 126 -2.62 8.80 7.26
C VAL A 126 -1.39 7.95 7.57
N ILE A 127 -0.21 8.46 7.22
CA ILE A 127 1.05 7.77 7.47
C ILE A 127 1.30 7.75 8.97
N SER A 128 1.44 6.55 9.54
CA SER A 128 1.77 6.36 10.96
C SER A 128 3.28 6.45 11.19
N SER A 129 4.07 5.95 10.25
CA SER A 129 5.53 5.98 10.30
C SER A 129 6.15 5.73 8.92
N ILE A 130 7.44 6.06 8.81
CA ILE A 130 8.27 5.81 7.63
C ILE A 130 9.48 4.97 8.05
N GLU A 131 9.86 4.01 7.22
CA GLU A 131 11.13 3.29 7.31
C GLU A 131 11.99 3.63 6.08
N GLY A 132 13.26 3.99 6.31
CA GLY A 132 14.18 4.43 5.25
C GLY A 132 14.11 5.93 4.98
N ASP A 133 14.96 6.39 4.06
CA ASP A 133 15.13 7.82 3.77
C ASP A 133 14.29 8.25 2.56
N LEU A 134 13.68 9.43 2.67
CA LEU A 134 13.03 10.12 1.55
C LEU A 134 14.07 10.87 0.71
N SER A 135 15.11 10.19 0.27
CA SER A 135 16.29 10.81 -0.34
C SER A 135 16.05 11.45 -1.71
N GLY A 136 15.03 10.96 -2.45
CA GLY A 136 14.82 11.34 -3.85
C GLY A 136 15.82 10.68 -4.81
N ILE A 137 16.69 9.78 -4.35
CA ILE A 137 17.72 9.15 -5.20
C ILE A 137 17.09 8.00 -5.99
N LYS A 138 17.28 8.01 -7.32
CA LYS A 138 16.78 6.96 -8.21
C LYS A 138 17.26 5.57 -7.77
N GLY A 139 16.33 4.63 -7.66
CA GLY A 139 16.57 3.24 -7.28
C GLY A 139 16.54 3.00 -5.77
N GLU A 140 16.58 4.05 -4.94
CA GLU A 140 16.36 3.91 -3.51
C GLU A 140 14.88 3.69 -3.21
N ALA A 141 14.64 3.01 -2.08
CA ALA A 141 13.31 2.65 -1.64
C ALA A 141 13.11 3.01 -0.17
N PHE A 142 11.88 3.38 0.15
CA PHE A 142 11.41 3.60 1.51
C PHE A 142 10.08 2.92 1.71
N ARG A 143 9.66 2.78 2.97
CA ARG A 143 8.37 2.19 3.32
C ARG A 143 7.57 3.18 4.12
N ILE A 144 6.28 3.20 3.87
CA ILE A 144 5.32 3.84 4.77
C ILE A 144 4.52 2.77 5.47
N ILE A 145 4.08 3.11 6.67
CA ILE A 145 3.18 2.28 7.46
C ILE A 145 1.87 3.05 7.61
N LEU A 146 0.76 2.36 7.31
CA LEU A 146 -0.59 2.83 7.57
C LEU A 146 -1.20 1.90 8.63
N SER A 147 -1.75 2.47 9.69
CA SER A 147 -2.43 1.70 10.73
C SER A 147 -3.94 1.95 10.69
N GLY A 148 -4.73 0.91 10.84
CA GLY A 148 -6.20 1.03 10.82
C GLY A 148 -6.92 -0.20 11.39
N PRO A 149 -8.26 -0.16 11.46
CA PRO A 149 -9.05 -1.30 11.90
C PRO A 149 -8.91 -2.48 10.95
N THR A 150 -8.66 -3.68 11.48
CA THR A 150 -8.50 -4.91 10.69
C THR A 150 -9.68 -5.18 9.74
N GLU A 151 -10.90 -4.87 10.17
CA GLU A 151 -12.12 -5.06 9.37
C GLU A 151 -12.22 -4.13 8.16
N VAL A 152 -11.58 -2.95 8.18
CA VAL A 152 -11.46 -2.09 7.00
C VAL A 152 -10.60 -2.80 5.96
N PHE A 153 -9.43 -3.30 6.36
CA PHE A 153 -8.49 -3.93 5.43
C PHE A 153 -8.99 -5.24 4.84
N LYS A 154 -9.81 -6.00 5.57
CA LYS A 154 -10.46 -7.21 5.04
C LYS A 154 -11.45 -6.89 3.91
N ARG A 155 -12.07 -5.71 3.95
CA ARG A 155 -13.10 -5.27 2.99
C ARG A 155 -12.51 -4.45 1.85
N ALA A 156 -11.42 -3.72 2.10
CA ALA A 156 -10.77 -2.90 1.10
C ALA A 156 -10.33 -3.75 -0.10
N LYS A 157 -10.74 -3.35 -1.31
CA LYS A 157 -10.31 -3.93 -2.59
C LYS A 157 -9.36 -3.01 -3.33
N ARG A 158 -9.42 -1.72 -3.02
CA ARG A 158 -8.57 -0.71 -3.63
C ARG A 158 -8.15 0.31 -2.58
N ILE A 159 -6.93 0.79 -2.72
CA ILE A 159 -6.42 1.90 -1.93
C ILE A 159 -5.95 2.95 -2.94
N GLU A 160 -6.20 4.22 -2.66
CA GLU A 160 -5.72 5.33 -3.48
C GLU A 160 -5.01 6.35 -2.61
N ALA A 161 -3.86 6.82 -3.05
CA ALA A 161 -3.16 7.95 -2.44
C ALA A 161 -3.61 9.24 -3.14
N ARG A 162 -4.16 10.20 -2.40
CA ARG A 162 -4.69 11.45 -2.95
C ARG A 162 -4.07 12.66 -2.28
N TYR A 163 -3.67 13.63 -3.11
CA TYR A 163 -3.24 14.93 -2.63
C TYR A 163 -4.46 15.81 -2.33
N TYR A 164 -4.52 16.40 -1.14
CA TYR A 164 -5.54 17.39 -0.79
C TYR A 164 -5.07 18.82 -0.98
N LEU A 165 -3.75 19.04 -0.95
CA LEU A 165 -3.13 20.29 -1.32
C LEU A 165 -2.48 20.10 -2.69
N PRO A 166 -2.72 20.99 -3.67
CA PRO A 166 -2.07 20.88 -4.96
C PRO A 166 -0.56 20.93 -4.77
N PRO A 167 0.22 20.15 -5.53
CA PRO A 167 1.66 20.28 -5.49
C PRO A 167 2.04 21.73 -5.82
N PRO A 168 3.09 22.28 -5.18
CA PRO A 168 3.57 23.61 -5.50
C PRO A 168 3.85 23.68 -7.00
N LYS A 169 3.40 24.77 -7.64
CA LYS A 169 3.74 25.02 -9.04
C LYS A 169 5.25 25.18 -9.12
N LEU A 170 5.88 24.26 -9.84
CA LEU A 170 7.31 24.34 -10.13
C LEU A 170 7.40 25.18 -11.40
N ASP A 171 7.85 26.42 -11.26
CA ASP A 171 8.17 27.24 -12.43
C ASP A 171 9.30 26.55 -13.23
N PRO A 172 9.18 26.49 -14.56
CA PRO A 172 10.13 25.79 -15.44
C PRO A 172 11.54 26.39 -15.44
#